data_AF-A0A5B6WU62-F1
#
_entry.id   AF-A0A5B6WU62-F1
#
_cell.length_a   1.000
_cell.length_b   1.000
_cell.length_c   1.000
_cell.angle_alpha   90.00
_cell.angle_beta   90.00
_cell.angle_gamma   90.00
#
_symmetry.space_group_name_H-M   'P 1'
#
loop_
_entity.id
_entity.type
_entity.pdbx_description
1 polymer ?
#
loop_
_entity_poly.entity_id
_entity_poly.type
_entity_poly.pdbx_seq_one_letter_code
_entity_poly.pdbx_strand_id
1 'polypeptide(L)'
;MEEQSRLCAKFGFSKVSDLGRYLGMPLLFGRVGVGSFQFIMDKVRNCLGGWDVRKLSLVGRLTLVKTVLMAIPNYFMATTRILISICKEIEKLTRNFYWGFSVSKKKISFVNWKDSCKLMVNEGLGIRHIVDQNKLFLLKLGYNMIANTEDLTE
;
A
#
# COMPACT_ATOMS: atom_id res chain seq x y z
N MET A 1 15.37 28.67 13.08
CA MET A 1 15.70 27.59 14.04
C MET A 1 15.62 28.06 15.49
N GLU A 2 16.03 29.30 15.76
CA GLU A 2 16.05 29.91 17.09
C GLU A 2 14.67 30.03 17.75
N GLU A 3 13.62 30.34 16.98
CA GLU A 3 12.24 30.40 17.50
C GLU A 3 11.68 29.05 17.95
N GLN A 4 11.97 27.97 17.21
CA GLN A 4 11.52 26.62 17.58
C GLN A 4 12.13 26.19 18.92
N SER A 5 13.41 26.51 19.13
CA SER A 5 14.10 26.23 20.40
C SER A 5 13.53 27.05 21.55
N ARG A 6 13.18 28.32 21.33
CA ARG A 6 12.50 29.16 22.33
C ARG A 6 11.13 28.61 22.74
N LEU A 7 10.34 28.13 21.77
CA LEU A 7 9.05 27.48 22.04
C LEU A 7 9.22 26.18 22.83
N CYS A 8 10.14 25.31 22.40
CA CYS A 8 10.43 24.04 23.07
C CYS A 8 10.82 24.27 24.55
N ALA A 9 11.68 25.25 24.82
CA ALA A 9 12.07 25.62 26.18
C ALA A 9 10.91 26.15 27.03
N LYS A 10 10.00 26.94 26.43
CA LYS A 10 8.84 27.50 27.14
C LYS A 10 7.81 26.44 27.56
N PHE A 11 7.64 25.41 26.74
CA PHE A 11 6.66 24.34 26.97
C PHE A 11 7.27 23.04 27.54
N GLY A 12 8.59 22.99 27.77
CA GLY A 12 9.27 21.80 28.29
C GLY A 12 9.35 20.64 27.29
N PHE A 13 9.19 20.90 25.99
CA PHE A 13 9.30 19.88 24.96
C PHE A 13 10.73 19.74 24.44
N SER A 14 11.12 18.52 24.06
CA SER A 14 12.36 18.27 23.33
C SER A 14 12.11 18.32 21.83
N LYS A 15 12.99 18.98 21.08
CA LYS A 15 12.92 18.97 19.62
C LYS A 15 13.35 17.60 19.11
N VAL A 16 12.44 16.91 18.40
CA VAL A 16 12.71 15.62 17.79
C VAL A 16 12.77 15.77 16.27
N SER A 17 13.78 15.19 15.63
CA SER A 17 13.96 15.20 14.17
C SER A 17 13.13 14.14 13.45
N ASP A 18 12.77 13.05 14.12
CA ASP A 18 11.94 11.95 13.62
C ASP A 18 10.92 11.51 14.69
N LEU A 19 9.61 11.61 14.41
CA LEU A 19 8.57 11.08 15.31
C LEU A 19 8.50 9.54 15.30
N GLY A 20 9.33 8.87 14.49
CA GLY A 20 9.43 7.44 14.43
C GLY A 20 8.22 6.80 13.74
N ARG A 21 7.93 5.55 14.13
CA ARG A 21 6.84 4.77 13.55
C ARG A 21 5.68 4.65 14.51
N TYR A 22 4.49 4.99 14.04
CA TYR A 22 3.24 4.77 14.74
C TYR A 22 2.38 3.77 13.95
N LEU A 23 1.96 2.70 14.62
CA LEU A 23 1.22 1.59 13.98
C LEU A 23 1.90 1.04 12.71
N GLY A 24 3.24 1.12 12.65
CA GLY A 24 4.04 0.69 11.51
C GLY A 24 4.08 1.67 10.33
N MET A 25 3.48 2.85 10.45
CA MET A 25 3.59 3.98 9.51
C MET A 25 4.59 5.02 10.05
N PRO A 26 5.54 5.54 9.25
CA PRO A 26 6.37 6.66 9.65
C PRO A 26 5.51 7.93 9.83
N LEU A 27 5.64 8.63 10.96
CA LEU A 27 4.82 9.80 11.28
C LEU A 27 5.31 11.10 10.63
N LEU A 28 6.64 11.27 10.51
CA LEU A 28 7.21 12.44 9.85
C LEU A 28 7.64 12.09 8.43
N PHE A 29 7.03 12.80 7.48
CA PHE A 29 7.62 12.95 6.17
C PHE A 29 8.01 14.41 6.02
N GLY A 30 9.32 14.66 5.81
CA GLY A 30 9.75 15.85 5.11
C GLY A 30 9.27 15.76 3.65
N ARG A 31 10.17 15.88 2.69
CA ARG A 31 9.81 15.63 1.29
C ARG A 31 9.50 14.15 1.07
N VAL A 32 8.23 13.82 0.81
CA VAL A 32 7.77 12.46 0.50
C VAL A 32 8.40 12.01 -0.83
N GLY A 33 9.24 10.97 -0.77
CA GLY A 33 9.92 10.38 -1.92
C GLY A 33 9.59 8.90 -2.09
N VAL A 34 10.22 8.26 -3.08
CA VAL A 34 10.09 6.81 -3.30
C VAL A 34 10.61 6.03 -2.07
N GLY A 35 11.72 6.48 -1.48
CA GLY A 35 12.30 5.86 -0.28
C GLY A 35 11.37 5.88 0.93
N SER A 36 10.49 6.87 1.02
CA SER A 36 9.49 7.00 2.09
C SER A 36 8.52 5.82 2.16
N PHE A 37 8.27 5.15 1.04
CA PHE A 37 7.34 4.01 0.95
C PHE A 37 8.05 2.66 0.74
N GLN A 38 9.39 2.64 0.78
CA GLN A 38 10.17 1.41 0.58
C GLN A 38 9.75 0.31 1.56
N PHE A 39 9.46 0.68 2.81
CA PHE A 39 9.02 -0.24 3.85
C PHE A 39 7.75 -1.03 3.48
N ILE A 40 6.85 -0.45 2.68
CA ILE A 40 5.64 -1.14 2.19
C ILE A 40 6.05 -2.25 1.21
N MET A 41 6.95 -1.93 0.28
CA MET A 41 7.46 -2.91 -0.68
C MET A 41 8.22 -4.03 0.03
N ASP A 42 9.00 -3.73 1.06
CA ASP A 42 9.73 -4.73 1.81
C ASP A 42 8.78 -5.66 2.59
N LYS A 43 7.69 -5.14 3.17
CA LYS A 43 6.63 -5.96 3.76
C LYS A 43 6.00 -6.91 2.73
N VAL A 44 5.70 -6.40 1.53
CA VAL A 44 5.16 -7.23 0.43
C VAL A 44 6.17 -8.30 0.01
N ARG A 45 7.44 -7.96 -0.17
CA ARG A 45 8.50 -8.91 -0.54
C ARG A 45 8.71 -9.99 0.51
N ASN A 46 8.74 -9.62 1.79
CA ASN A 46 8.89 -10.57 2.89
C ASN A 46 7.71 -11.55 2.95
N CYS A 47 6.49 -11.06 2.73
CA CYS A 47 5.29 -11.89 2.65
C CYS A 47 5.38 -12.89 1.48
N LEU A 48 5.81 -12.42 0.29
CA LEU A 48 6.02 -13.27 -0.88
C LEU A 48 7.16 -14.29 -0.69
N GLY A 49 8.25 -13.91 -0.05
CA GLY A 49 9.40 -14.78 0.22
C GLY A 49 9.07 -15.93 1.17
N GLY A 50 8.08 -15.76 2.04
CA GLY A 50 7.58 -16.81 2.93
C GLY A 50 6.73 -17.88 2.25
N TRP A 51 6.30 -17.66 1.00
CA TRP A 51 5.38 -18.56 0.30
C TRP A 51 6.07 -19.31 -0.84
N ASP A 52 6.10 -20.64 -0.74
CA ASP A 52 6.54 -21.48 -1.86
C ASP A 52 5.45 -21.56 -2.93
N VAL A 53 5.58 -20.71 -3.94
CA VAL A 53 4.70 -20.62 -5.10
C VAL A 53 4.46 -21.99 -5.75
N ARG A 54 5.42 -22.93 -5.69
CA ARG A 54 5.28 -24.26 -6.32
C ARG A 54 4.27 -25.16 -5.61
N LYS A 55 4.04 -24.95 -4.32
CA LYS A 55 3.10 -25.75 -3.51
C LYS A 55 1.65 -25.25 -3.61
N LEU A 56 1.44 -24.09 -4.23
CA LEU A 56 0.14 -23.44 -4.31
C LEU A 56 -0.50 -23.61 -5.68
N SER A 57 -1.78 -24.02 -5.67
CA SER A 57 -2.65 -23.98 -6.85
C SER A 57 -2.88 -22.54 -7.32
N LEU A 58 -3.31 -22.36 -8.57
CA LEU A 58 -3.57 -21.02 -9.13
C LEU A 58 -4.63 -20.27 -8.31
N VAL A 59 -5.68 -20.97 -7.90
CA VAL A 59 -6.74 -20.44 -7.02
C VAL A 59 -6.18 -20.08 -5.64
N GLY A 60 -5.33 -20.94 -5.05
CA GLY A 60 -4.69 -20.63 -3.77
C GLY A 60 -3.85 -19.35 -3.82
N ARG A 61 -3.12 -19.13 -4.92
CA ARG A 61 -2.37 -17.89 -5.14
C ARG A 61 -3.29 -16.69 -5.28
N LEU A 62 -4.39 -16.81 -6.04
CA LEU A 62 -5.37 -15.74 -6.18
C LEU A 62 -5.94 -15.33 -4.82
N THR A 63 -6.31 -16.32 -4.00
CA THR A 63 -6.85 -16.10 -2.67
C THR A 63 -5.85 -15.37 -1.78
N LEU A 64 -4.58 -15.79 -1.76
CA LEU A 64 -3.52 -15.12 -1.00
C LEU A 64 -3.26 -13.69 -1.48
N VAL A 65 -3.29 -13.46 -2.79
CA VAL A 65 -3.19 -12.11 -3.36
C VAL A 65 -4.30 -11.22 -2.82
N LYS A 66 -5.55 -11.66 -2.92
CA LYS A 66 -6.72 -10.87 -2.51
C LYS A 66 -6.77 -10.62 -1.01
N THR A 67 -6.49 -11.64 -0.22
CA THR A 67 -6.72 -11.61 1.24
C THR A 67 -5.54 -11.01 2.00
N VAL A 68 -4.31 -11.36 1.62
CA VAL A 68 -3.11 -10.97 2.38
C VAL A 68 -2.32 -9.90 1.64
N LEU A 69 -1.99 -10.14 0.37
CA LEU A 69 -1.08 -9.26 -0.36
C LEU A 69 -1.67 -7.88 -0.61
N MET A 70 -2.98 -7.80 -0.90
CA MET A 70 -3.71 -6.54 -1.06
C MET A 70 -4.02 -5.87 0.28
N ALA A 71 -4.09 -6.60 1.39
CA ALA A 71 -4.35 -6.00 2.71
C ALA A 71 -3.22 -5.08 3.18
N ILE A 72 -1.96 -5.42 2.87
CA ILE A 72 -0.78 -4.63 3.22
C ILE A 72 -0.86 -3.20 2.66
N PRO A 73 -0.95 -2.98 1.32
CA PRO A 73 -1.07 -1.64 0.77
C PRO A 73 -2.39 -0.96 1.16
N ASN A 74 -3.50 -1.70 1.27
CA ASN A 74 -4.79 -1.12 1.67
C ASN A 74 -4.72 -0.45 3.04
N TYR A 75 -4.00 -1.05 4.00
CA TYR A 75 -3.80 -0.48 5.32
C TYR A 75 -3.16 0.92 5.26
N PHE A 76 -2.13 1.09 4.45
CA PHE A 76 -1.43 2.38 4.32
C PHE A 76 -2.15 3.39 3.44
N MET A 77 -2.87 2.93 2.41
CA MET A 77 -3.70 3.80 1.55
C MET A 77 -4.85 4.45 2.30
N ALA A 78 -5.35 3.81 3.37
CA ALA A 78 -6.44 4.35 4.17
C ALA A 78 -6.11 5.71 4.80
N THR A 79 -4.83 6.00 5.05
CA THR A 79 -4.38 7.23 5.71
C THR A 79 -3.50 8.11 4.83
N THR A 80 -2.87 7.56 3.78
CA THR A 80 -1.87 8.30 2.98
C THR A 80 -1.95 8.05 1.48
N ARG A 81 -1.57 9.07 0.71
CA ARG A 81 -1.40 8.97 -0.74
C ARG A 81 -0.06 8.32 -1.08
N ILE A 82 -0.09 7.06 -1.50
CA ILE A 82 1.10 6.36 -2.00
C ILE A 82 1.50 6.86 -3.40
N LEU A 83 2.80 6.95 -3.68
CA LEU A 83 3.32 7.30 -5.00
C LEU A 83 2.95 6.25 -6.07
N ILE A 84 2.60 6.71 -7.27
CA ILE A 84 2.18 5.85 -8.39
C ILE A 84 3.28 4.84 -8.77
N SER A 85 4.56 5.23 -8.69
CA SER A 85 5.70 4.34 -8.95
C SER A 85 5.70 3.13 -8.01
N ILE A 86 5.47 3.35 -6.72
CA ILE A 86 5.37 2.31 -5.71
C ILE A 86 4.16 1.42 -5.97
N CYS A 87 3.01 2.00 -6.28
CA CYS A 87 1.81 1.22 -6.61
C CYS A 87 2.07 0.26 -7.78
N LYS A 88 2.74 0.74 -8.85
CA LYS A 88 3.10 -0.08 -10.02
C LYS A 88 4.08 -1.20 -9.69
N GLU A 89 5.05 -0.94 -8.81
CA GLU A 89 6.00 -1.97 -8.37
C GLU A 89 5.32 -3.05 -7.50
N ILE A 90 4.42 -2.67 -6.57
CA ILE A 90 3.62 -3.64 -5.81
C ILE A 90 2.76 -4.48 -6.77
N GLU A 91 2.13 -3.83 -7.75
CA GLU A 91 1.29 -4.52 -8.73
C GLU A 91 2.08 -5.51 -9.58
N LYS A 92 3.31 -5.16 -9.95
CA LYS A 92 4.26 -6.05 -10.63
C LYS A 92 4.64 -7.25 -9.76
N LEU A 93 4.91 -7.06 -8.47
CA LEU A 93 5.19 -8.17 -7.53
C LEU A 93 3.99 -9.11 -7.40
N THR A 94 2.79 -8.55 -7.23
CA THR A 94 1.52 -9.30 -7.15
C THR A 94 1.30 -10.13 -8.40
N ARG A 95 1.46 -9.52 -9.59
CA ARG A 95 1.32 -10.21 -10.88
C ARG A 95 2.34 -11.33 -11.02
N ASN A 96 3.59 -11.07 -10.64
CA ASN A 96 4.66 -12.07 -10.72
C ASN A 96 4.36 -13.28 -9.84
N PHE A 97 3.88 -13.05 -8.61
CA PHE A 97 3.48 -14.12 -7.69
C PHE A 97 2.31 -14.95 -8.24
N TYR A 98 1.27 -14.28 -8.73
CA TYR A 98 0.06 -14.95 -9.24
C TYR A 98 0.40 -15.94 -10.37
N TRP A 99 1.09 -15.47 -11.42
CA TRP A 99 1.50 -16.32 -12.54
C TRP A 99 2.68 -17.26 -12.23
N GLY A 100 3.30 -17.09 -11.06
CA GLY A 100 4.44 -17.88 -10.62
C GLY A 100 5.72 -17.64 -11.43
N PHE A 101 5.98 -16.39 -11.76
CA PHE A 101 7.28 -15.97 -12.26
C PHE A 101 8.33 -16.15 -11.16
N SER A 102 9.37 -16.92 -11.46
CA SER A 102 10.60 -16.98 -10.66
C SER A 102 11.68 -16.14 -11.33
N VAL A 103 12.65 -15.64 -10.55
CA VAL A 103 13.85 -14.94 -11.04
C VAL A 103 14.58 -15.78 -12.11
N SER A 104 14.52 -17.10 -12.01
CA SER A 104 15.18 -18.05 -12.92
C SER A 104 14.29 -18.58 -14.04
N LYS A 105 12.95 -18.49 -13.94
CA LYS A 105 12.01 -19.01 -14.94
C LYS A 105 10.84 -18.06 -15.12
N LYS A 106 10.81 -17.39 -16.27
CA LYS A 106 9.63 -16.62 -16.72
C LYS A 106 8.56 -17.62 -17.18
N LYS A 107 7.42 -17.68 -16.48
CA LYS A 107 6.22 -18.37 -16.99
C LYS A 107 5.45 -17.42 -17.90
N ILE A 108 4.75 -17.92 -18.90
CA ILE A 108 3.96 -17.06 -19.80
C ILE A 108 2.73 -16.55 -19.04
N SER A 109 2.47 -15.23 -19.10
CA SER A 109 1.21 -14.66 -18.62
C SER A 109 0.15 -14.96 -19.68
N PHE A 110 -0.83 -15.81 -19.35
CA PHE A 110 -1.87 -16.22 -20.31
C PHE A 110 -2.93 -15.14 -20.53
N VAL A 111 -3.09 -14.22 -19.58
CA VAL A 111 -4.10 -13.16 -19.63
C VAL A 111 -3.44 -11.82 -19.38
N ASN A 112 -3.92 -10.79 -20.08
CA ASN A 112 -3.49 -9.42 -19.81
C ASN A 112 -3.89 -9.02 -18.38
N TRP A 113 -3.00 -8.33 -17.68
CA TRP A 113 -3.24 -7.93 -16.30
C TRP A 113 -4.45 -7.00 -16.16
N LYS A 114 -4.72 -6.17 -17.17
CA LYS A 114 -5.93 -5.32 -17.21
C LYS A 114 -7.22 -6.15 -17.20
N ASP A 115 -7.24 -7.26 -17.93
CA ASP A 115 -8.41 -8.15 -17.97
C ASP A 115 -8.54 -8.95 -16.66
N SER A 116 -7.39 -9.34 -16.07
CA SER A 116 -7.36 -9.91 -14.72
C SER A 116 -7.94 -8.97 -13.67
N CYS A 117 -7.82 -7.66 -13.87
CA CYS A 117 -8.31 -6.65 -12.94
C CYS A 117 -9.80 -6.29 -13.08
N LYS A 118 -10.52 -6.88 -14.03
CA LYS A 118 -11.97 -6.70 -14.15
C LYS A 118 -12.70 -7.36 -12.97
N LEU A 119 -13.94 -6.92 -12.75
CA LEU A 119 -14.85 -7.56 -11.81
C LEU A 119 -15.14 -9.00 -12.24
N MET A 120 -15.46 -9.87 -11.27
CA MET A 120 -15.81 -11.27 -11.56
C MET A 120 -17.03 -11.41 -12.48
N VAL A 121 -17.97 -10.45 -12.41
CA VAL A 121 -19.12 -10.35 -13.32
C VAL A 121 -18.69 -10.12 -14.78
N ASN A 122 -17.56 -9.46 -14.98
CA ASN A 122 -17.01 -9.14 -16.30
C ASN A 122 -15.81 -10.05 -16.64
N GLU A 123 -15.88 -11.32 -16.20
CA GLU A 123 -14.88 -12.38 -16.48
C GLU A 123 -13.47 -12.09 -15.93
N GLY A 124 -13.34 -11.12 -15.01
CA GLY A 124 -12.08 -10.79 -14.38
C GLY A 124 -11.80 -11.61 -13.13
N LEU A 125 -10.57 -11.52 -12.63
CA LEU A 125 -10.17 -12.19 -11.40
C LEU A 125 -10.59 -11.41 -10.15
N GLY A 126 -11.17 -10.22 -10.27
CA GLY A 126 -11.58 -9.38 -9.14
C GLY A 126 -10.41 -8.81 -8.34
N ILE A 127 -9.22 -8.71 -8.94
CA ILE A 127 -8.08 -8.00 -8.37
C ILE A 127 -8.18 -6.54 -8.80
N ARG A 128 -8.11 -5.56 -7.89
CA ARG A 128 -8.17 -4.15 -8.28
C ARG A 128 -6.80 -3.60 -8.62
N HIS A 129 -6.71 -2.68 -9.59
CA HIS A 129 -5.51 -1.90 -9.82
C HIS A 129 -5.16 -1.09 -8.58
N ILE A 130 -3.90 -1.19 -8.13
CA ILE A 130 -3.44 -0.60 -6.86
C ILE A 130 -3.51 0.93 -6.93
N VAL A 131 -3.26 1.50 -8.11
CA VAL A 131 -3.39 2.94 -8.36
C VAL A 131 -4.82 3.42 -8.17
N ASP A 132 -5.80 2.69 -8.68
CA ASP A 132 -7.21 3.08 -8.58
C ASP A 132 -7.73 2.85 -7.17
N GLN A 133 -7.29 1.79 -6.50
CA GLN A 133 -7.60 1.56 -5.09
C GLN A 133 -7.09 2.70 -4.19
N ASN A 134 -5.86 3.20 -4.44
CA ASN A 134 -5.31 4.34 -3.71
C ASN A 134 -6.16 5.61 -3.92
N LYS A 135 -6.60 5.89 -5.15
CA LYS A 135 -7.53 7.00 -5.42
C LYS A 135 -8.86 6.84 -4.69
N LEU A 136 -9.43 5.64 -4.69
CA LEU A 136 -10.68 5.35 -3.99
C LEU A 136 -10.57 5.58 -2.49
N PHE A 137 -9.45 5.18 -1.86
CA PHE A 137 -9.22 5.46 -0.45
C PHE A 137 -9.09 6.95 -0.15
N LEU A 138 -8.43 7.72 -1.02
CA LEU A 138 -8.36 9.18 -0.87
C LEU A 138 -9.73 9.85 -1.02
N LEU A 139 -10.55 9.39 -1.97
CA LEU A 139 -11.92 9.86 -2.12
C LEU A 139 -12.76 9.52 -0.89
N LYS A 140 -12.63 8.30 -0.35
CA LYS A 140 -13.31 7.90 0.89
C LYS A 140 -12.86 8.76 2.07
N LEU A 141 -11.57 9.03 2.19
CA LEU A 141 -11.02 9.88 3.24
C LEU A 141 -11.55 11.32 3.13
N GLY A 142 -11.54 11.89 1.92
CA GLY A 142 -12.08 13.23 1.67
C GLY A 142 -13.58 13.32 1.92
N TYR A 143 -14.36 12.29 1.52
CA TYR A 143 -15.78 12.21 1.82
C TYR A 143 -16.03 12.17 3.33
N ASN A 144 -15.31 11.32 4.07
CA ASN A 144 -15.45 11.23 5.53
C ASN A 144 -15.09 12.55 6.22
N MET A 145 -14.12 13.31 5.70
CA MET A 145 -13.81 14.64 6.25
C MET A 145 -14.95 15.64 6.07
N ILE A 146 -15.72 15.55 4.98
CA ILE A 146 -16.86 16.43 4.70
C ILE A 146 -18.12 15.96 5.44
N ALA A 147 -18.34 14.64 5.50
CA ALA A 147 -19.51 14.07 6.16
C ALA A 147 -19.42 14.20 7.69
N ASN A 148 -18.24 13.98 8.28
CA ASN A 148 -18.06 14.01 9.74
C ASN A 148 -17.73 15.42 10.28
N THR A 149 -17.73 16.46 9.45
CA THR A 149 -17.64 17.85 9.96
C THR A 149 -18.92 18.30 10.67
N GLU A 150 -20.06 17.66 10.40
CA GLU A 150 -21.33 17.94 11.10
C GLU A 150 -21.30 17.39 12.54
N ASP A 151 -20.65 16.25 12.78
CA ASP A 151 -20.53 15.61 14.10
C ASP A 151 -19.53 16.29 15.06
N LEU A 152 -18.62 17.12 14.56
CA LEU A 152 -17.57 17.77 15.37
C LEU A 152 -17.94 19.19 15.84
N THR A 153 -19.11 19.68 15.43
CA THR A 153 -19.61 21.02 15.76
C THR A 153 -20.76 21.01 16.78
N GLU A 154 -21.18 19.85 17.27
CA GLU A 154 -22.11 19.68 18.41
C GLU A 154 -21.39 19.32 19.71
#